data_AF-A0A2E7UR67-F1
#
_entry.id   AF-A0A2E7UR67-F1
#
_cell.length_a   1.000
_cell.length_b   1.000
_cell.length_c   1.000
_cell.angle_alpha   90.00
_cell.angle_beta   90.00
_cell.angle_gamma   90.00
#
_symmetry.space_group_name_H-M   'P 1'
#
loop_
_entity.id
_entity.type
_entity.pdbx_description
1 polymer ?
#
loop_
_entity_poly.entity_id
_entity_poly.type
_entity_poly.pdbx_seq_one_letter_code
_entity_poly.pdbx_strand_id
1 'polypeptide(L)'
;MGWRMVRKRVVDRTTDDGGLTTMRMHLNPWMIVSAVMGLSACGGKGNADQSYCQSLCDWAVECASSGGDVDADGLMAECLSATSAASATCAEFDAGDMSRADELILGDCNTSIAESVSAGECDAFTGTLAAAERAQPPATCNGLDGAQDAFDAAQETVFPGSEEVCEDLADAFCGKLVTCIEDSAGHDDPDGLAYDACMTGLSGRVSECIDNDTYAADITNSQREGADRCIVDMAEASCDDLFSGSIPAVCSAAFVDASTAASYASDIGNIASTYASGG
;
A
#
# COMPACT_ATOMS: atom_id res chain seq x y z
N MET A 1 -29.20 7.23 3.20
CA MET A 1 -28.90 7.20 4.64
C MET A 1 -28.02 5.99 4.90
N GLY A 2 -26.73 6.11 4.61
CA GLY A 2 -25.74 5.06 4.82
C GLY A 2 -24.80 5.49 5.94
N TRP A 3 -24.56 4.60 6.90
CA TRP A 3 -23.67 4.85 8.03
C TRP A 3 -22.22 4.62 7.56
N ARG A 4 -21.41 5.68 7.46
CA ARG A 4 -19.94 5.57 7.36
C ARG A 4 -19.40 5.36 8.78
N MET A 5 -18.76 4.22 9.03
CA MET A 5 -17.97 4.01 10.25
C MET A 5 -16.62 4.73 10.08
N VAL A 6 -16.39 5.73 10.91
CA VAL A 6 -15.08 6.38 11.08
C VAL A 6 -14.23 5.45 11.95
N ARG A 7 -13.16 4.88 11.40
CA ARG A 7 -12.18 4.10 12.17
C ARG A 7 -11.35 5.07 13.02
N LYS A 8 -11.38 4.88 14.34
CA LYS A 8 -10.59 5.66 15.30
C LYS A 8 -9.29 4.91 15.57
N ARG A 9 -8.16 5.42 15.08
CA ARG A 9 -6.83 4.88 15.36
C ARG A 9 -6.49 5.21 16.83
N VAL A 10 -6.33 4.19 17.67
CA VAL A 10 -5.94 4.36 19.08
C VAL A 10 -4.42 4.47 19.13
N VAL A 11 -3.91 5.67 19.43
CA VAL A 11 -2.49 5.90 19.72
C VAL A 11 -2.28 5.64 21.21
N ASP A 12 -1.60 4.54 21.54
CA ASP A 12 -1.19 4.24 22.92
C ASP A 12 0.06 5.07 23.25
N ARG A 13 -0.10 6.01 24.20
CA ARG A 13 0.95 6.94 24.66
C ARG A 13 1.61 6.35 25.91
N THR A 14 2.85 5.89 25.80
CA THR A 14 3.69 5.57 26.96
C THR A 14 4.73 6.68 27.19
N THR A 15 4.51 7.46 28.24
CA THR A 15 5.50 8.36 28.85
C THR A 15 6.46 7.57 29.74
N ASP A 16 7.78 7.80 29.62
CA ASP A 16 8.67 8.09 30.76
C ASP A 16 10.14 8.40 30.35
N ASP A 17 10.60 9.57 30.80
CA ASP A 17 11.90 9.96 31.38
C ASP A 17 13.25 9.39 30.88
N GLY A 18 14.01 10.27 30.20
CA GLY A 18 15.36 10.71 30.59
C GLY A 18 16.52 9.71 30.72
N GLY A 19 17.51 9.80 29.80
CA GLY A 19 18.91 9.52 30.15
C GLY A 19 19.80 8.86 29.07
N LEU A 20 20.86 9.59 28.68
CA LEU A 20 22.11 9.17 28.04
C LEU A 20 22.05 8.30 26.75
N THR A 21 22.39 8.98 25.65
CA THR A 21 22.84 8.45 24.37
C THR A 21 23.89 7.35 24.50
N THR A 22 23.44 6.11 24.24
CA THR A 22 24.30 5.02 23.79
C THR A 22 23.58 4.36 22.61
N MET A 23 24.03 4.64 21.37
CA MET A 23 23.55 3.93 20.19
C MET A 23 23.96 2.46 20.31
N ARG A 24 23.05 1.63 20.81
CA ARG A 24 23.05 0.19 20.60
C ARG A 24 21.96 -0.11 19.59
N MET A 25 22.37 -0.51 18.38
CA MET A 25 21.50 -1.22 17.47
C MET A 25 21.05 -2.52 18.17
N HIS A 26 19.90 -2.46 18.82
CA HIS A 26 19.19 -3.65 19.28
C HIS A 26 18.51 -4.27 18.06
N LEU A 27 19.21 -5.20 17.42
CA LEU A 27 18.57 -6.24 16.61
C LEU A 27 17.61 -6.99 17.53
N ASN A 28 16.32 -6.77 17.33
CA ASN A 28 15.26 -7.45 18.07
C ASN A 28 15.11 -8.86 17.45
N PRO A 29 15.51 -9.96 18.12
CA PRO A 29 15.62 -11.26 17.45
C PRO A 29 14.33 -12.11 17.49
N TRP A 30 13.22 -11.57 17.99
CA TRP A 30 12.01 -12.37 18.24
C TRP A 30 10.76 -11.50 18.06
N MET A 31 10.14 -11.57 16.88
CA MET A 31 8.70 -11.71 16.69
C MET A 31 8.44 -11.93 15.19
N ILE A 32 8.87 -13.09 14.69
CA ILE A 32 8.19 -13.73 13.57
C ILE A 32 6.91 -14.29 14.19
N VAL A 33 5.86 -13.47 14.24
CA VAL A 33 4.51 -14.01 14.38
C VAL A 33 4.14 -14.46 12.98
N SER A 34 4.56 -15.68 12.62
CA SER A 34 3.93 -16.41 11.53
C SER A 34 2.48 -16.61 11.94
N ALA A 35 1.62 -15.66 11.54
CA ALA A 35 0.20 -15.89 11.47
C ALA A 35 -0.02 -16.89 10.34
N VAL A 36 0.18 -18.17 10.64
CA VAL A 36 -0.38 -19.27 9.86
C VAL A 36 -1.89 -19.17 10.08
N MET A 37 -2.55 -18.25 9.36
CA MET A 37 -3.99 -18.26 9.22
C MET A 37 -4.30 -19.53 8.44
N GLY A 38 -4.86 -20.51 9.16
CA GLY A 38 -5.35 -21.73 8.56
C GLY A 38 -6.52 -21.41 7.63
N LEU A 39 -6.23 -21.12 6.37
CA LEU A 39 -7.18 -21.23 5.28
C LEU A 39 -7.68 -22.68 5.24
N SER A 40 -8.97 -22.81 5.44
CA SER A 40 -9.65 -24.09 5.56
C SER A 40 -9.80 -24.71 4.17
N ALA A 41 -8.90 -25.63 3.86
CA ALA A 41 -9.05 -26.80 2.99
C ALA A 41 -10.33 -26.87 2.12
N CYS A 42 -10.19 -26.54 0.84
CA CYS A 42 -10.94 -27.19 -0.24
C CYS A 42 -10.12 -28.41 -0.69
N GLY A 43 -10.62 -29.61 -0.40
CA GLY A 43 -9.82 -30.84 -0.48
C GLY A 43 -9.63 -31.42 -1.88
N GLY A 44 -8.43 -31.96 -2.14
CA GLY A 44 -8.13 -32.85 -3.26
C GLY A 44 -6.78 -33.55 -3.04
N LYS A 45 -6.79 -34.88 -2.87
CA LYS A 45 -5.59 -35.70 -2.60
C LYS A 45 -4.45 -35.47 -3.60
N GLY A 46 -3.42 -34.73 -3.18
CA GLY A 46 -2.10 -34.63 -3.78
C GLY A 46 -1.39 -33.43 -3.18
N ASN A 47 -0.05 -33.33 -3.24
CA ASN A 47 0.67 -32.13 -2.78
C ASN A 47 0.30 -30.84 -3.57
N ALA A 48 -0.67 -30.92 -4.48
CA ALA A 48 -1.38 -29.83 -5.11
C ALA A 48 -2.71 -29.58 -4.36
N ASP A 49 -2.65 -29.31 -3.05
CA ASP A 49 -3.86 -29.00 -2.25
C ASP A 49 -4.32 -27.53 -2.47
N GLN A 50 -3.62 -26.77 -3.30
CA GLN A 50 -3.83 -25.35 -3.53
C GLN A 50 -3.72 -25.02 -5.03
N SER A 51 -4.67 -24.23 -5.56
CA SER A 51 -4.62 -23.77 -6.95
C SER A 51 -3.53 -22.70 -7.13
N TYR A 52 -3.04 -22.55 -8.36
CA TYR A 52 -2.06 -21.50 -8.69
C TYR A 52 -2.57 -20.10 -8.31
N CYS A 53 -3.83 -19.79 -8.65
CA CYS A 53 -4.45 -18.53 -8.30
C CYS A 53 -4.53 -18.31 -6.79
N GLN A 54 -4.80 -19.35 -6.01
CA GLN A 54 -4.82 -19.23 -4.56
C GLN A 54 -3.43 -18.95 -3.99
N SER A 55 -2.38 -19.63 -4.47
CA SER A 55 -1.00 -19.34 -4.04
C SER A 55 -0.55 -17.92 -4.45
N LEU A 56 -0.93 -17.45 -5.64
CA LEU A 56 -0.68 -16.07 -6.06
C LEU A 56 -1.39 -15.06 -5.18
N CYS A 57 -2.67 -15.27 -4.90
CA CYS A 57 -3.45 -14.35 -4.07
C CYS A 57 -2.96 -14.35 -2.62
N ASP A 58 -2.53 -15.50 -2.08
CA ASP A 58 -1.89 -15.54 -0.76
C ASP A 58 -0.64 -14.66 -0.74
N TRP A 59 0.23 -14.76 -1.76
CA TRP A 59 1.42 -13.93 -1.86
C TRP A 59 1.08 -12.43 -1.98
N ALA A 60 0.15 -12.09 -2.87
CA ALA A 60 -0.27 -10.70 -3.10
C ALA A 60 -0.86 -10.08 -1.82
N VAL A 61 -1.78 -10.76 -1.16
CA VAL A 61 -2.46 -10.30 0.07
C VAL A 61 -1.48 -10.25 1.25
N GLU A 62 -0.58 -11.22 1.39
CA GLU A 62 0.46 -11.19 2.42
C GLU A 62 1.38 -9.96 2.25
N CYS A 63 1.79 -9.67 1.02
CA CYS A 63 2.57 -8.48 0.72
C CYS A 63 1.79 -7.18 1.03
N ALA A 64 0.53 -7.07 0.60
CA ALA A 64 -0.31 -5.91 0.86
C ALA A 64 -0.55 -5.70 2.38
N SER A 65 -0.82 -6.78 3.11
CA SER A 65 -1.09 -6.73 4.55
C SER A 65 0.12 -6.41 5.42
N SER A 66 1.33 -6.58 4.90
CA SER A 66 2.54 -6.13 5.59
C SER A 66 2.62 -4.59 5.70
N GLY A 67 1.92 -3.86 4.82
CA GLY A 67 1.94 -2.40 4.73
C GLY A 67 0.88 -1.67 5.56
N GLY A 68 -0.17 -2.35 6.05
CA GLY A 68 -1.27 -1.66 6.74
C GLY A 68 -2.46 -2.53 7.15
N ASP A 69 -3.52 -1.87 7.61
CA ASP A 69 -4.78 -2.49 8.07
C ASP A 69 -5.72 -2.75 6.88
N VAL A 70 -5.39 -3.76 6.08
CA VAL A 70 -6.19 -4.21 4.92
C VAL A 70 -7.22 -5.26 5.32
N ASP A 71 -8.37 -5.25 4.65
CA ASP A 71 -9.35 -6.33 4.72
C ASP A 71 -8.85 -7.54 3.93
N ALA A 72 -7.97 -8.34 4.54
CA ALA A 72 -7.31 -9.46 3.89
C ALA A 72 -8.31 -10.49 3.31
N ASP A 73 -9.45 -10.72 3.99
CA ASP A 73 -10.48 -11.65 3.51
C ASP A 73 -11.20 -11.08 2.28
N GLY A 74 -11.52 -9.77 2.30
CA GLY A 74 -12.08 -9.07 1.16
C GLY A 74 -11.14 -9.06 -0.05
N LEU A 75 -9.87 -8.73 0.19
CA LEU A 75 -8.82 -8.68 -0.82
C LEU A 75 -8.54 -10.05 -1.43
N MET A 76 -8.52 -11.10 -0.60
CA MET A 76 -8.41 -12.48 -1.06
C MET A 76 -9.57 -12.88 -1.98
N ALA A 77 -10.81 -12.54 -1.62
CA ALA A 77 -11.98 -12.87 -2.43
C ALA A 77 -11.97 -12.14 -3.78
N GLU A 78 -11.55 -10.87 -3.79
CA GLU A 78 -11.39 -10.07 -5.00
C GLU A 78 -10.28 -10.61 -5.90
N CYS A 79 -9.11 -10.90 -5.33
CA CYS A 79 -7.99 -11.50 -6.05
C CYS A 79 -8.37 -12.84 -6.68
N LEU A 80 -9.00 -13.76 -5.93
CA LEU A 80 -9.43 -15.05 -6.48
C LEU A 80 -10.43 -14.87 -7.63
N SER A 81 -11.33 -13.89 -7.54
CA SER A 81 -12.28 -13.58 -8.62
C SER A 81 -11.58 -13.03 -9.86
N ALA A 82 -10.60 -12.13 -9.70
CA ALA A 82 -9.87 -11.51 -10.79
C ALA A 82 -8.97 -12.53 -11.50
N THR A 83 -8.18 -13.27 -10.73
CA THR A 83 -7.22 -14.26 -11.24
C THR A 83 -7.90 -15.45 -11.93
N SER A 84 -9.04 -15.93 -11.41
CA SER A 84 -9.84 -16.99 -12.06
C SER A 84 -10.51 -16.52 -13.36
N ALA A 85 -10.83 -15.23 -13.49
CA ALA A 85 -11.32 -14.66 -14.74
C ALA A 85 -10.20 -14.49 -15.78
N ALA A 86 -8.96 -14.27 -15.34
CA ALA A 86 -7.80 -14.05 -16.18
C ALA A 86 -7.15 -15.35 -16.69
N SER A 87 -7.12 -16.42 -15.89
CA SER A 87 -6.51 -17.71 -16.27
C SER A 87 -7.48 -18.89 -16.24
N ALA A 88 -7.61 -19.54 -17.40
CA ALA A 88 -8.34 -20.80 -17.53
C ALA A 88 -7.74 -21.93 -16.69
N THR A 89 -6.42 -21.96 -16.46
CA THR A 89 -5.76 -23.00 -15.65
C THR A 89 -6.25 -23.00 -14.20
N CYS A 90 -6.63 -21.85 -13.65
CA CYS A 90 -7.23 -21.80 -12.31
C CYS A 90 -8.62 -22.42 -12.29
N ALA A 91 -9.43 -22.19 -13.32
CA ALA A 91 -10.73 -22.84 -13.46
C ALA A 91 -10.61 -24.36 -13.74
N GLU A 92 -9.60 -24.79 -14.50
CA GLU A 92 -9.35 -26.21 -14.82
C GLU A 92 -8.86 -27.02 -13.60
N PHE A 93 -8.04 -26.41 -12.75
CA PHE A 93 -7.63 -27.01 -11.48
C PHE A 93 -8.84 -27.25 -10.56
N ASP A 94 -9.70 -26.23 -10.39
CA ASP A 94 -10.91 -26.32 -9.56
C ASP A 94 -11.91 -27.36 -10.12
N ALA A 95 -11.93 -27.56 -11.44
CA ALA A 95 -12.72 -28.59 -12.09
C ALA A 95 -12.14 -30.01 -11.94
N GLY A 96 -10.86 -30.14 -11.56
CA GLY A 96 -10.15 -31.41 -11.44
C GLY A 96 -9.80 -32.06 -12.78
N ASP A 97 -9.74 -31.26 -13.86
CA ASP A 97 -9.54 -31.72 -15.24
C ASP A 97 -8.07 -31.62 -15.71
N MET A 98 -7.14 -31.30 -14.81
CA MET A 98 -5.72 -31.14 -15.13
C MET A 98 -5.02 -32.45 -15.50
N SER A 99 -4.05 -32.36 -16.42
CA SER A 99 -3.18 -33.49 -16.72
C SER A 99 -2.15 -33.69 -15.62
N ARG A 100 -1.67 -34.93 -15.45
CA ARG A 100 -0.59 -35.25 -14.49
C ARG A 100 0.71 -34.47 -14.73
N ALA A 101 0.97 -34.06 -15.98
CA ALA A 101 2.12 -33.23 -16.28
C ALA A 101 1.92 -31.82 -15.71
N ASP A 102 0.73 -31.26 -15.86
CA ASP A 102 0.38 -29.94 -15.35
C ASP A 102 0.29 -29.94 -13.83
N GLU A 103 -0.17 -31.03 -13.20
CA GLU A 103 -0.13 -31.20 -11.74
C GLU A 103 1.30 -31.10 -11.17
N LEU A 104 2.30 -31.64 -11.88
CA LEU A 104 3.70 -31.54 -11.46
C LEU A 104 4.25 -30.12 -11.64
N ILE A 105 3.95 -29.48 -12.77
CA ILE A 105 4.34 -28.08 -13.03
C ILE A 105 3.71 -27.16 -11.99
N LEU A 106 2.43 -27.37 -11.66
CA LEU A 106 1.73 -26.62 -10.63
C LEU A 106 2.36 -26.79 -9.25
N GLY A 107 2.71 -28.03 -8.87
CA GLY A 107 3.40 -28.28 -7.60
C GLY A 107 4.75 -27.55 -7.49
N ASP A 108 5.54 -27.57 -8.56
CA ASP A 108 6.82 -26.85 -8.61
C ASP A 108 6.61 -25.33 -8.58
N CYS A 109 5.63 -24.82 -9.30
CA CYS A 109 5.24 -23.41 -9.33
C CYS A 109 4.80 -22.90 -7.94
N ASN A 110 3.87 -23.59 -7.28
CA ASN A 110 3.40 -23.22 -5.93
C ASN A 110 4.54 -23.25 -4.90
N THR A 111 5.48 -24.20 -5.05
CA THR A 111 6.69 -24.24 -4.20
C THR A 111 7.53 -22.98 -4.41
N SER A 112 7.77 -22.57 -5.65
CA SER A 112 8.52 -21.34 -5.94
C SER A 112 7.81 -20.07 -5.46
N ILE A 113 6.48 -20.01 -5.53
CA ILE A 113 5.71 -18.90 -4.94
C ILE A 113 5.92 -18.85 -3.43
N ALA A 114 5.79 -19.99 -2.74
CA ALA A 114 6.00 -20.07 -1.30
C ALA A 114 7.43 -19.67 -0.89
N GLU A 115 8.44 -19.97 -1.74
CA GLU A 115 9.81 -19.51 -1.56
C GLU A 115 9.93 -17.98 -1.71
N SER A 116 9.30 -17.38 -2.72
CA SER A 116 9.24 -15.90 -2.90
C SER A 116 8.56 -15.21 -1.72
N VAL A 117 7.43 -15.76 -1.24
CA VAL A 117 6.74 -15.29 -0.02
C VAL A 117 7.68 -15.35 1.19
N SER A 118 8.32 -16.50 1.41
CA SER A 118 9.23 -16.69 2.56
C SER A 118 10.47 -15.82 2.49
N ALA A 119 10.90 -15.43 1.28
CA ALA A 119 11.99 -14.49 1.06
C ALA A 119 11.57 -13.02 1.23
N GLY A 120 10.28 -12.73 1.37
CA GLY A 120 9.75 -11.37 1.48
C GLY A 120 9.81 -10.60 0.17
N GLU A 121 9.73 -11.29 -0.97
CA GLU A 121 9.77 -10.67 -2.29
C GLU A 121 8.42 -9.97 -2.59
N CYS A 122 8.23 -8.77 -2.04
CA CYS A 122 6.97 -8.03 -2.19
C CYS A 122 7.01 -6.89 -3.20
N ASP A 123 8.17 -6.59 -3.77
CA ASP A 123 8.34 -5.50 -4.75
C ASP A 123 7.41 -5.62 -5.97
N ALA A 124 6.97 -6.84 -6.29
CA ALA A 124 6.01 -7.10 -7.36
C ALA A 124 4.59 -6.61 -7.06
N PHE A 125 4.19 -6.56 -5.78
CA PHE A 125 2.82 -6.29 -5.34
C PHE A 125 2.68 -4.97 -4.58
N THR A 126 3.70 -4.57 -3.83
CA THR A 126 3.71 -3.36 -3.01
C THR A 126 4.90 -2.45 -3.28
N GLY A 127 5.73 -2.80 -4.27
CA GLY A 127 6.86 -1.97 -4.68
C GLY A 127 6.46 -0.83 -5.61
N THR A 128 7.46 -0.23 -6.25
CA THR A 128 7.22 0.80 -7.27
C THR A 128 6.48 0.25 -8.47
N LEU A 129 5.72 1.07 -9.18
CA LEU A 129 5.09 0.72 -10.46
C LEU A 129 6.07 0.10 -11.47
N ALA A 130 7.30 0.62 -11.54
CA ALA A 130 8.38 0.08 -12.39
C ALA A 130 8.95 -1.27 -11.92
N ALA A 131 8.71 -1.67 -10.67
CA ALA A 131 9.03 -3.00 -10.16
C ALA A 131 7.90 -3.98 -10.50
N ALA A 132 6.64 -3.56 -10.34
CA ALA A 132 5.46 -4.29 -10.76
C ALA A 132 5.50 -4.64 -12.26
N GLU A 133 5.80 -3.66 -13.13
CA GLU A 133 5.87 -3.84 -14.59
C GLU A 133 6.90 -4.89 -15.03
N ARG A 134 8.01 -4.98 -14.29
CA ARG A 134 9.08 -5.95 -14.58
C ARG A 134 8.90 -7.26 -13.84
N ALA A 135 7.97 -7.32 -12.91
CA ALA A 135 7.71 -8.51 -12.15
C ALA A 135 7.06 -9.56 -13.07
N GLN A 136 7.40 -10.80 -12.78
CA GLN A 136 6.90 -11.97 -13.48
C GLN A 136 6.62 -13.01 -12.40
N PRO A 137 5.67 -13.93 -12.62
CA PRO A 137 5.57 -15.08 -11.75
C PRO A 137 6.87 -15.88 -11.82
N PRO A 138 7.17 -16.74 -10.81
CA PRO A 138 8.33 -17.60 -10.85
C PRO A 138 8.43 -18.37 -12.17
N ALA A 139 9.64 -18.53 -12.70
CA ALA A 139 9.83 -19.14 -14.03
C ALA A 139 9.32 -20.59 -14.12
N THR A 140 9.17 -21.28 -12.99
CA THR A 140 8.53 -22.59 -12.85
C THR A 140 7.05 -22.57 -13.23
N CYS A 141 6.38 -21.42 -13.13
CA CYS A 141 4.99 -21.21 -13.50
C CYS A 141 4.77 -20.97 -15.00
N ASN A 142 5.82 -20.70 -15.78
CA ASN A 142 5.71 -20.41 -17.23
C ASN A 142 5.15 -21.57 -18.07
N GLY A 143 5.08 -22.78 -17.50
CA GLY A 143 4.45 -23.94 -18.13
C GLY A 143 2.93 -23.99 -17.99
N LEU A 144 2.34 -23.13 -17.15
CA LEU A 144 0.89 -23.02 -16.95
C LEU A 144 0.31 -21.98 -17.91
N ASP A 145 -0.84 -22.29 -18.52
CA ASP A 145 -1.49 -21.38 -19.45
C ASP A 145 -2.12 -20.19 -18.71
N GLY A 146 -1.94 -18.98 -19.25
CA GLY A 146 -2.40 -17.75 -18.59
C GLY A 146 -1.73 -17.46 -17.24
N ALA A 147 -0.56 -18.03 -16.94
CA ALA A 147 0.14 -17.78 -15.67
C ALA A 147 0.44 -16.28 -15.46
N GLN A 148 0.96 -15.63 -16.50
CA GLN A 148 1.21 -14.19 -16.48
C GLN A 148 -0.08 -13.39 -16.29
N ASP A 149 -1.16 -13.75 -17.00
CA ASP A 149 -2.43 -13.02 -16.90
C ASP A 149 -3.03 -13.09 -15.49
N ALA A 150 -2.95 -14.25 -14.83
CA ALA A 150 -3.35 -14.37 -13.42
C ALA A 150 -2.41 -13.60 -12.48
N PHE A 151 -1.11 -13.56 -12.76
CA PHE A 151 -0.16 -12.80 -11.96
C PHE A 151 -0.44 -11.29 -12.05
N ASP A 152 -0.67 -10.78 -13.26
CA ASP A 152 -1.02 -9.38 -13.50
C ASP A 152 -2.35 -9.04 -12.83
N ALA A 153 -3.36 -9.91 -12.94
CA ALA A 153 -4.64 -9.74 -12.25
C ALA A 153 -4.48 -9.73 -10.72
N ALA A 154 -3.62 -10.57 -10.15
CA ALA A 154 -3.32 -10.57 -8.72
C ALA A 154 -2.65 -9.24 -8.29
N GLN A 155 -1.71 -8.74 -9.09
CA GLN A 155 -1.12 -7.41 -8.85
C GLN A 155 -2.18 -6.33 -8.84
N GLU A 156 -3.02 -6.25 -9.87
CA GLU A 156 -4.06 -5.23 -9.98
C GLU A 156 -5.01 -5.20 -8.77
N THR A 157 -5.25 -6.34 -8.12
CA THR A 157 -6.13 -6.41 -6.94
C THR A 157 -5.52 -5.82 -5.68
N VAL A 158 -4.19 -5.78 -5.58
CA VAL A 158 -3.50 -5.31 -4.38
C VAL A 158 -2.79 -3.98 -4.57
N PHE A 159 -2.66 -3.51 -5.82
CA PHE A 159 -2.19 -2.16 -6.09
C PHE A 159 -3.25 -1.15 -5.63
N PRO A 160 -2.87 -0.13 -4.83
CA PRO A 160 -3.83 0.82 -4.28
C PRO A 160 -4.62 1.54 -5.38
N GLY A 161 -5.92 1.78 -5.19
CA GLY A 161 -6.71 2.53 -6.17
C GLY A 161 -6.32 4.01 -6.22
N SER A 162 -6.83 4.77 -7.21
CA SER A 162 -6.64 6.24 -7.19
C SER A 162 -7.21 6.85 -5.90
N GLU A 163 -8.29 6.30 -5.36
CA GLU A 163 -8.88 6.77 -4.10
C GLU A 163 -7.90 6.68 -2.93
N GLU A 164 -7.28 5.51 -2.76
CA GLU A 164 -6.28 5.28 -1.72
C GLU A 164 -5.06 6.18 -1.89
N VAL A 165 -4.49 6.28 -3.10
CA VAL A 165 -3.33 7.16 -3.35
C VAL A 165 -3.67 8.64 -3.10
N CYS A 166 -4.87 9.10 -3.47
CA CYS A 166 -5.31 10.48 -3.19
C CYS A 166 -5.42 10.76 -1.68
N GLU A 167 -5.97 9.81 -0.90
CA GLU A 167 -6.10 9.92 0.54
C GLU A 167 -4.74 9.85 1.24
N ASP A 168 -3.88 8.89 0.87
CA ASP A 168 -2.55 8.71 1.44
C ASP A 168 -1.62 9.89 1.17
N LEU A 169 -1.73 10.50 -0.02
CA LEU A 169 -0.98 11.72 -0.32
C LEU A 169 -1.39 12.86 0.62
N ALA A 170 -2.68 13.03 0.88
CA ALA A 170 -3.16 14.02 1.86
C ALA A 170 -2.71 13.68 3.28
N ASP A 171 -2.79 12.43 3.68
CA ASP A 171 -2.33 11.94 4.98
C ASP A 171 -0.83 12.23 5.19
N ALA A 172 0.01 11.94 4.19
CA ALA A 172 1.44 12.18 4.24
C ALA A 172 1.76 13.67 4.48
N PHE A 173 1.11 14.56 3.72
CA PHE A 173 1.28 16.01 3.88
C PHE A 173 0.81 16.50 5.26
N CYS A 174 -0.37 16.05 5.71
CA CYS A 174 -0.94 16.47 6.99
C CYS A 174 -0.18 15.91 8.19
N GLY A 175 0.26 14.66 8.12
CA GLY A 175 1.12 14.04 9.13
C GLY A 175 2.45 14.80 9.26
N LYS A 176 3.10 15.11 8.13
CA LYS A 176 4.34 15.89 8.14
C LYS A 176 4.15 17.31 8.64
N LEU A 177 3.03 17.95 8.30
CA LEU A 177 2.69 19.27 8.81
C LEU A 177 2.63 19.29 10.34
N VAL A 178 1.98 18.30 10.95
CA VAL A 178 1.88 18.18 12.42
C VAL A 178 3.27 18.05 13.03
N THR A 179 4.11 17.15 12.50
CA THR A 179 5.51 17.02 12.95
C THR A 179 6.25 18.35 12.89
N CYS A 180 6.07 19.12 11.82
CA CYS A 180 6.70 20.43 11.67
C CYS A 180 6.18 21.48 12.66
N ILE A 181 4.89 21.47 12.99
CA ILE A 181 4.30 22.35 13.99
C ILE A 181 4.86 22.01 15.38
N GLU A 182 4.91 20.73 15.73
CA GLU A 182 5.45 20.25 17.00
C GLU A 182 6.93 20.65 17.17
N ASP A 183 7.75 20.45 16.13
CA ASP A 183 9.18 20.78 16.12
C ASP A 183 9.44 22.29 16.21
N SER A 184 8.61 23.12 15.57
CA SER A 184 8.84 24.57 15.46
C SER A 184 8.27 25.36 16.64
N ALA A 185 7.12 24.95 17.18
CA ALA A 185 6.41 25.68 18.21
C ALA A 185 6.73 25.19 19.63
N GLY A 186 7.37 24.02 19.78
CA GLY A 186 7.56 23.37 21.09
C GLY A 186 6.23 23.07 21.79
N HIS A 187 5.17 22.95 20.99
CA HIS A 187 3.80 22.67 21.42
C HIS A 187 3.40 21.31 20.83
N ASP A 188 3.12 20.34 21.69
CA ASP A 188 2.43 19.12 21.28
C ASP A 188 1.04 19.49 20.72
N ASP A 189 0.53 18.76 19.72
CA ASP A 189 -0.88 18.80 19.29
C ASP A 189 -1.65 17.63 19.93
N PRO A 190 -1.95 17.67 21.24
CA PRO A 190 -2.49 16.51 21.97
C PRO A 190 -3.89 16.09 21.48
N ASP A 191 -4.60 16.98 20.78
CA ASP A 191 -5.97 16.78 20.33
C ASP A 191 -6.07 16.48 18.82
N GLY A 192 -4.94 16.49 18.08
CA GLY A 192 -4.91 16.24 16.64
C GLY A 192 -5.62 17.32 15.80
N LEU A 193 -5.78 18.53 16.35
CA LEU A 193 -6.57 19.58 15.73
C LEU A 193 -5.92 20.10 14.45
N ALA A 194 -4.59 20.13 14.38
CA ALA A 194 -3.87 20.56 13.19
C ALA A 194 -4.00 19.53 12.07
N TYR A 195 -3.94 18.23 12.41
CA TYR A 195 -4.18 17.14 11.46
C TYR A 195 -5.61 17.20 10.89
N ASP A 196 -6.62 17.26 11.77
CA ASP A 196 -8.03 17.29 11.36
C ASP A 196 -8.36 18.52 10.50
N ALA A 197 -7.80 19.69 10.85
CA ALA A 197 -7.93 20.91 10.06
C ALA A 197 -7.27 20.77 8.69
N CYS A 198 -6.10 20.12 8.64
CA CYS A 198 -5.40 19.84 7.39
C CYS A 198 -6.21 18.91 6.48
N MET A 199 -6.65 17.76 6.97
CA MET A 199 -7.47 16.82 6.21
C MET A 199 -8.79 17.45 5.75
N THR A 200 -9.41 18.28 6.60
CA THR A 200 -10.61 19.05 6.22
C THR A 200 -10.31 20.04 5.10
N GLY A 201 -9.20 20.78 5.20
CA GLY A 201 -8.76 21.73 4.19
C GLY A 201 -8.48 21.08 2.83
N LEU A 202 -7.90 19.87 2.84
CA LEU A 202 -7.57 19.12 1.64
C LEU A 202 -8.73 18.27 1.10
N SER A 203 -9.82 18.08 1.83
CA SER A 203 -10.94 17.20 1.44
C SER A 203 -11.51 17.51 0.05
N GLY A 204 -11.58 18.78 -0.35
CA GLY A 204 -12.00 19.18 -1.70
C GLY A 204 -11.01 18.74 -2.79
N ARG A 205 -9.71 18.75 -2.49
CA ARG A 205 -8.63 18.29 -3.39
C ARG A 205 -8.60 16.78 -3.50
N VAL A 206 -8.77 16.08 -2.39
CA VAL A 206 -8.90 14.61 -2.38
C VAL A 206 -10.11 14.20 -3.22
N SER A 207 -11.26 14.86 -3.03
CA SER A 207 -12.46 14.59 -3.85
C SER A 207 -12.21 14.83 -5.34
N GLU A 208 -11.58 15.96 -5.70
CA GLU A 208 -11.23 16.28 -7.10
C GLU A 208 -10.24 15.27 -7.69
N CYS A 209 -9.26 14.83 -6.89
CA CYS A 209 -8.28 13.82 -7.27
C CYS A 209 -8.94 12.47 -7.60
N ILE A 210 -9.89 12.04 -6.76
CA ILE A 210 -10.70 10.83 -6.93
C ILE A 210 -11.61 10.94 -8.16
N ASP A 211 -12.37 12.03 -8.28
CA ASP A 211 -13.32 12.22 -9.37
C ASP A 211 -12.63 12.26 -10.74
N ASN A 212 -11.39 12.74 -10.80
CA ASN A 212 -10.57 12.79 -12.01
C ASN A 212 -9.76 11.52 -12.25
N ASP A 213 -9.78 10.54 -11.34
CA ASP A 213 -8.97 9.32 -11.38
C ASP A 213 -7.47 9.62 -11.60
N THR A 214 -6.97 10.64 -10.88
CA THR A 214 -5.65 11.25 -11.13
C THR A 214 -4.51 10.23 -10.97
N TYR A 215 -4.67 9.28 -10.06
CA TYR A 215 -3.70 8.24 -9.73
C TYR A 215 -4.23 6.85 -10.05
N ALA A 216 -4.98 6.73 -11.15
CA ALA A 216 -5.42 5.46 -11.71
C ALA A 216 -4.29 4.40 -11.65
N ALA A 217 -4.63 3.15 -11.38
CA ALA A 217 -3.72 2.00 -11.37
C ALA A 217 -3.28 1.64 -12.80
N ASP A 218 -2.69 2.60 -13.50
CA ASP A 218 -2.16 2.52 -14.85
C ASP A 218 -0.64 2.70 -14.77
N ILE A 219 0.09 1.72 -15.30
CA ILE A 219 1.56 1.70 -15.33
C ILE A 219 2.19 2.89 -16.07
N THR A 220 1.43 3.55 -16.94
CA THR A 220 1.87 4.74 -17.69
C THR A 220 1.60 6.05 -16.95
N ASN A 221 0.93 5.99 -15.79
CA ASN A 221 0.59 7.15 -14.99
C ASN A 221 1.80 7.65 -14.19
N SER A 222 2.57 8.56 -14.80
CA SER A 222 3.73 9.18 -14.15
C SER A 222 3.40 9.97 -12.88
N GLN A 223 2.17 10.47 -12.76
CA GLN A 223 1.72 11.25 -11.61
C GLN A 223 1.55 10.34 -10.40
N ARG A 224 1.06 9.11 -10.62
CA ARG A 224 0.99 8.08 -9.59
C ARG A 224 2.38 7.72 -9.06
N GLU A 225 3.35 7.45 -9.94
CA GLU A 225 4.74 7.18 -9.51
C GLU A 225 5.30 8.36 -8.69
N GLY A 226 4.99 9.59 -9.11
CA GLY A 226 5.34 10.80 -8.37
C GLY A 226 4.67 10.89 -6.99
N ALA A 227 3.40 10.48 -6.89
CA ALA A 227 2.65 10.45 -5.64
C ALA A 227 3.16 9.37 -4.69
N ASP A 228 3.41 8.14 -5.16
CA ASP A 228 3.96 7.06 -4.35
C ASP A 228 5.31 7.45 -3.75
N ARG A 229 6.19 8.06 -4.56
CA ARG A 229 7.48 8.59 -4.08
C ARG A 229 7.28 9.72 -3.08
N CYS A 230 6.34 10.63 -3.35
CA CYS A 230 6.03 11.71 -2.43
C CYS A 230 5.56 11.18 -1.07
N ILE A 231 4.65 10.21 -1.03
CA ILE A 231 4.10 9.60 0.19
C ILE A 231 5.23 9.02 1.05
N VAL A 232 6.13 8.25 0.45
CA VAL A 232 7.26 7.62 1.14
C VAL A 232 8.27 8.66 1.63
N ASP A 233 8.66 9.60 0.77
CA ASP A 233 9.76 10.54 1.06
C ASP A 233 9.29 11.80 1.82
N MET A 234 7.97 11.96 2.05
CA MET A 234 7.41 13.13 2.75
C MET A 234 7.97 13.30 4.15
N ALA A 235 8.25 12.19 4.85
CA ALA A 235 8.84 12.22 6.17
C ALA A 235 10.19 12.97 6.20
N GLU A 236 10.92 12.97 5.09
CA GLU A 236 12.21 13.65 4.93
C GLU A 236 12.10 15.09 4.40
N ALA A 237 10.91 15.53 3.99
CA ALA A 237 10.68 16.89 3.51
C ALA A 237 11.04 17.94 4.57
N SER A 238 11.47 19.12 4.12
CA SER A 238 11.80 20.21 5.03
C SER A 238 10.52 20.91 5.52
N CYS A 239 10.51 21.31 6.79
CA CYS A 239 9.39 22.07 7.35
C CYS A 239 9.29 23.49 6.75
N ASP A 240 10.41 24.05 6.30
CA ASP A 240 10.44 25.36 5.64
C ASP A 240 9.64 25.36 4.33
N ASP A 241 9.66 24.25 3.58
CA ASP A 241 8.86 24.11 2.37
C ASP A 241 7.36 24.17 2.70
N LEU A 242 6.91 23.44 3.73
CA LEU A 242 5.52 23.41 4.16
C LEU A 242 5.05 24.76 4.74
N PHE A 243 5.85 25.40 5.59
CA PHE A 243 5.50 26.69 6.18
C PHE A 243 5.52 27.84 5.16
N SER A 244 6.35 27.74 4.12
CA SER A 244 6.38 28.73 3.04
C SER A 244 5.25 28.57 2.02
N GLY A 245 4.44 27.52 2.14
CA GLY A 245 3.41 27.18 1.16
C GLY A 245 4.02 26.73 -0.17
N SER A 246 5.13 26.00 -0.11
CA SER A 246 5.82 25.40 -1.26
C SER A 246 5.61 23.89 -1.26
N ILE A 247 5.52 23.29 -2.46
CA ILE A 247 5.56 21.82 -2.59
C ILE A 247 7.00 21.34 -2.40
N PRO A 248 7.27 20.39 -1.49
CA PRO A 248 8.58 19.75 -1.39
C PRO A 248 9.03 19.18 -2.73
N ALA A 249 10.32 19.30 -3.05
CA ALA A 249 10.83 18.87 -4.35
C ALA A 249 10.52 17.39 -4.68
N VAL A 250 10.54 16.53 -3.65
CA VAL A 250 10.21 15.09 -3.74
C VAL A 250 8.77 14.85 -4.23
N CYS A 251 7.88 15.81 -4.04
CA CYS A 251 6.46 15.73 -4.38
C CYS A 251 6.08 16.44 -5.68
N SER A 252 7.02 17.11 -6.34
CA SER A 252 6.73 17.89 -7.55
C SER A 252 6.13 17.05 -8.69
N ALA A 253 6.51 15.77 -8.78
CA ALA A 253 6.02 14.85 -9.79
C ALA A 253 4.61 14.28 -9.48
N ALA A 254 4.12 14.44 -8.24
CA ALA A 254 2.80 13.94 -7.85
C ALA A 254 1.65 14.73 -8.49
N PHE A 255 1.90 15.94 -9.01
CA PHE A 255 0.83 16.83 -9.48
C PHE A 255 0.81 16.89 -11.01
N VAL A 256 -0.41 16.90 -11.58
CA VAL A 256 -0.64 17.02 -13.03
C VAL A 256 -0.08 18.32 -13.59
N ASP A 257 -0.17 19.39 -12.81
CA ASP A 257 0.32 20.71 -13.20
C ASP A 257 0.69 21.58 -11.99
N ALA A 258 1.42 22.67 -12.27
CA ALA A 258 1.93 23.59 -11.26
C ALA A 258 0.82 24.38 -10.53
N SER A 259 -0.37 24.54 -11.11
CA SER A 259 -1.47 25.26 -10.48
C SER A 259 -2.17 24.41 -9.42
N THR A 260 -2.33 23.12 -9.69
CA THR A 260 -2.81 22.12 -8.72
C THR A 260 -1.82 22.01 -7.57
N ALA A 261 -0.54 21.88 -7.87
CA ALA A 261 0.55 21.88 -6.88
C ALA A 261 0.55 23.15 -6.00
N ALA A 262 0.48 24.33 -6.60
CA ALA A 262 0.47 25.60 -5.86
C ALA A 262 -0.77 25.77 -4.99
N SER A 263 -1.93 25.29 -5.45
CA SER A 263 -3.15 25.33 -4.66
C SER A 263 -3.04 24.43 -3.43
N TYR A 264 -2.54 23.21 -3.61
CA TYR A 264 -2.30 22.26 -2.53
C TYR A 264 -1.34 22.83 -1.47
N ALA A 265 -0.23 23.42 -1.93
CA ALA A 265 0.75 24.05 -1.06
C ALA A 265 0.20 25.26 -0.31
N SER A 266 -0.64 26.07 -0.96
CA SER A 266 -1.28 27.22 -0.33
C SER A 266 -2.24 26.80 0.78
N ASP A 267 -3.02 25.74 0.57
CA ASP A 267 -3.96 25.24 1.58
C ASP A 267 -3.19 24.77 2.82
N ILE A 268 -2.12 24.00 2.62
CA ILE A 268 -1.23 23.54 3.70
C ILE A 268 -0.56 24.71 4.41
N GLY A 269 0.05 25.65 3.68
CA GLY A 269 0.75 26.80 4.27
C GLY A 269 -0.18 27.68 5.10
N ASN A 270 -1.44 27.86 4.67
CA ASN A 270 -2.45 28.60 5.43
C ASN A 270 -2.74 27.90 6.78
N ILE A 271 -2.91 26.59 6.77
CA ILE A 271 -3.12 25.79 7.99
C ILE A 271 -1.87 25.86 8.89
N ALA A 272 -0.69 25.66 8.31
CA ALA A 272 0.59 25.74 9.01
C ALA A 272 0.75 27.08 9.74
N SER A 273 0.45 28.19 9.07
CA SER A 273 0.53 29.54 9.68
C SER A 273 -0.47 29.77 10.82
N THR A 274 -1.66 29.16 10.71
CA THR A 274 -2.72 29.25 11.73
C THR A 274 -2.28 28.56 13.02
N TYR A 275 -1.70 27.38 12.93
CA TYR A 275 -1.34 26.56 14.09
C TYR A 275 0.07 26.83 14.63
N ALA A 276 1.03 27.21 13.78
CA ALA A 276 2.38 27.57 14.22
C ALA A 276 2.45 28.87 15.05
N SER A 277 1.43 29.72 14.99
CA SER A 277 1.36 30.97 15.76
C SER A 277 0.64 30.85 17.10
N GLY A 278 0.20 29.64 17.49
CA GLY A 278 -0.49 29.38 18.76
C GLY A 278 -1.93 29.86 18.76
N GLY A 279 -2.69 29.49 17.71
CA GLY A 279 -4.08 29.91 17.45
C GLY A 279 -5.04 29.95 18.64
#